data_AF-A0ABD3Q2D4-F1
#
_entry.id   AF-A0ABD3Q2D4-F1
#
_cell.length_a   1.000
_cell.length_b   1.000
_cell.length_c   1.000
_cell.angle_alpha   90.00
_cell.angle_beta   90.00
_cell.angle_gamma   90.00
#
_symmetry.space_group_name_H-M   'P 1'
#
loop_
_entity.id
_entity.type
_entity.pdbx_description
1 polymer ?
#
loop_
_entity_poly.entity_id
_entity_poly.type
_entity_poly.pdbx_seq_one_letter_code
_entity_poly.pdbx_strand_id
1 'polypeptide(L)'
;MSSSLKTKAAITTGVLLASFLLYHKSAVSTFCTKHRGFRGLIRYIWIGDHLPPSIRKSVNDLDEICHDMMKCEHQLEQIEIMIQRALLECVDGPTTMSTDMNDPNKTNTESKDEIQKQIFQQNPELRKDIGFFSTRLDRLAARIDSVLSYLDDEVKMRRKQLSNKVVELMEELDNMIAMLHSASR
;
A
#
# COMPACT_ATOMS: atom_id res chain seq x y z
N MET A 1 54.16 17.94 24.66
CA MET A 1 52.89 18.31 23.97
C MET A 1 52.60 17.48 22.70
N SER A 2 53.20 16.29 22.49
CA SER A 2 53.02 15.49 21.25
C SER A 2 51.92 14.40 21.36
N SER A 3 51.55 13.97 22.57
CA SER A 3 50.57 12.90 22.80
C SER A 3 49.11 13.31 22.58
N SER A 4 48.77 14.59 22.77
CA SER A 4 47.40 15.12 22.62
C SER A 4 46.95 15.30 21.16
N LEU A 5 47.88 15.58 20.23
CA LEU A 5 47.53 15.67 18.80
C LEU A 5 47.27 14.30 18.18
N LYS A 6 48.04 13.28 18.58
CA LYS A 6 47.88 11.91 18.07
C LYS A 6 46.54 11.29 18.50
N THR A 7 46.10 11.56 19.72
CA THR A 7 44.79 11.09 20.20
C THR A 7 43.63 11.81 19.50
N LYS A 8 43.73 13.13 19.27
CA LYS A 8 42.70 13.86 18.50
C LYS A 8 42.58 13.40 17.06
N ALA A 9 43.69 13.12 16.37
CA ALA A 9 43.70 12.62 14.99
C ALA A 9 43.17 11.18 14.87
N ALA A 10 43.39 10.33 15.88
CA ALA A 10 42.82 8.99 15.94
C ALA A 10 41.30 9.01 16.18
N ILE A 11 40.81 9.96 16.98
CA ILE A 11 39.37 10.13 17.24
C ILE A 11 38.66 10.64 15.99
N THR A 12 39.21 11.64 15.28
CA THR A 12 38.58 12.17 14.06
C THR A 12 38.57 11.17 12.90
N THR A 13 39.64 10.40 12.71
CA THR A 13 39.65 9.32 11.71
C THR A 13 38.69 8.18 12.09
N GLY A 14 38.58 7.83 13.39
CA GLY A 14 37.59 6.88 13.88
C GLY A 14 36.14 7.32 13.67
N VAL A 15 35.83 8.60 13.90
CA VAL A 15 34.48 9.15 13.68
C VAL A 15 34.13 9.22 12.20
N LEU A 16 35.06 9.60 11.32
CA LEU A 16 34.84 9.60 9.87
C LEU A 16 34.66 8.17 9.34
N LEU A 17 35.46 7.22 9.80
CA LEU A 17 35.31 5.82 9.43
C LEU A 17 34.00 5.23 9.94
N ALA A 18 33.62 5.51 11.20
CA ALA A 18 32.34 5.07 11.75
C ALA A 18 31.14 5.70 11.03
N SER A 19 31.23 6.98 10.68
CA SER A 19 30.18 7.67 9.91
C SER A 19 30.09 7.14 8.48
N PHE A 20 31.23 6.87 7.84
CA PHE A 20 31.28 6.21 6.54
C PHE A 20 30.68 4.80 6.61
N LEU A 21 31.04 4.00 7.62
CA LEU A 21 30.50 2.66 7.84
C LEU A 21 29.00 2.68 8.20
N LEU A 22 28.52 3.66 8.96
CA LEU A 22 27.10 3.83 9.29
C LEU A 22 26.30 4.30 8.07
N TYR A 23 26.84 5.22 7.27
CA TYR A 23 26.25 5.64 6.01
C TYR A 23 26.21 4.48 5.02
N HIS A 24 27.30 3.72 4.90
CA HIS A 24 27.35 2.53 4.06
C HIS A 24 26.42 1.45 4.58
N LYS A 25 26.28 1.26 5.90
CA LYS A 25 25.33 0.31 6.52
C LYS A 25 23.89 0.73 6.26
N SER A 26 23.57 2.02 6.30
CA SER A 26 22.24 2.53 5.94
C SER A 26 21.96 2.30 4.46
N ALA A 27 22.90 2.66 3.57
CA ALA A 27 22.79 2.43 2.13
C ALA A 27 22.66 0.92 1.80
N VAL A 28 23.49 0.09 2.43
CA VAL A 28 23.50 -1.39 2.31
C VAL A 28 22.26 -2.01 2.90
N SER A 29 21.73 -1.51 4.02
CA SER A 29 20.49 -2.02 4.63
C SER A 29 19.28 -1.69 3.75
N THR A 30 19.23 -0.47 3.21
CA THR A 30 18.19 -0.04 2.27
C THR A 30 18.30 -0.81 0.95
N PHE A 31 19.52 -1.15 0.53
CA PHE A 31 19.77 -2.00 -0.64
C PHE A 31 19.51 -3.49 -0.36
N CYS A 32 19.75 -4.00 0.85
CA CYS A 32 19.42 -5.37 1.26
C CYS A 32 17.92 -5.61 1.33
N THR A 33 17.18 -4.60 1.80
CA THR A 33 15.71 -4.66 1.87
C THR A 33 15.08 -4.44 0.49
N LYS A 34 15.66 -3.62 -0.39
CA LYS A 34 15.16 -3.41 -1.77
C LYS A 34 15.64 -4.46 -2.79
N HIS A 35 16.90 -4.89 -2.74
CA HIS A 35 17.50 -5.79 -3.71
C HIS A 35 17.94 -7.13 -3.10
N ARG A 36 17.24 -8.19 -3.50
CA ARG A 36 17.74 -9.58 -3.61
C ARG A 36 18.32 -10.25 -2.34
N GLY A 37 18.07 -9.71 -1.15
CA GLY A 37 18.56 -10.27 0.12
C GLY A 37 20.10 -10.31 0.22
N PHE A 38 20.62 -11.00 1.25
CA PHE A 38 22.06 -11.02 1.56
C PHE A 38 22.94 -11.55 0.40
N ARG A 39 22.40 -12.48 -0.41
CA ARG A 39 23.11 -13.07 -1.55
C ARG A 39 23.29 -12.09 -2.70
N GLY A 40 22.31 -11.21 -2.93
CA GLY A 40 22.41 -10.11 -3.90
C GLY A 40 23.42 -9.06 -3.47
N LEU A 41 23.47 -8.75 -2.18
CA LEU A 41 24.45 -7.81 -1.61
C LEU A 41 25.88 -8.32 -1.71
N ILE A 42 26.14 -9.56 -1.29
CA ILE A 42 27.48 -10.17 -1.38
C ILE A 42 27.95 -10.18 -2.84
N ARG A 43 27.04 -10.47 -3.78
CA ARG A 43 27.36 -10.47 -5.21
C ARG A 43 27.58 -9.06 -5.77
N TYR A 44 26.82 -8.05 -5.32
CA TYR A 44 27.01 -6.65 -5.70
C TYR A 44 28.35 -6.08 -5.19
N ILE A 45 28.69 -6.36 -3.94
CA ILE A 45 29.98 -5.96 -3.34
C ILE A 45 31.16 -6.63 -4.06
N TRP A 46 30.98 -7.85 -4.56
CA TRP A 46 32.06 -8.64 -5.15
C TRP A 46 32.24 -8.49 -6.67
N ILE A 47 31.15 -8.31 -7.44
CA ILE A 47 31.16 -8.34 -8.92
C ILE A 47 30.70 -6.99 -9.53
N GLY A 48 30.08 -6.12 -8.73
CA GLY A 48 29.40 -4.92 -9.23
C GLY A 48 28.00 -5.22 -9.77
N ASP A 49 27.36 -4.18 -10.34
CA ASP A 49 26.02 -4.29 -10.90
C ASP A 49 26.03 -5.06 -12.22
N HIS A 50 25.65 -6.33 -12.15
CA HIS A 50 25.65 -7.28 -13.25
C HIS A 50 24.28 -7.40 -13.94
N LEU A 51 23.29 -6.59 -13.54
CA LEU A 51 21.97 -6.65 -14.18
C LEU A 51 21.99 -5.91 -15.53
N PRO A 52 21.49 -6.55 -16.61
CA PRO A 52 21.18 -5.88 -17.85
C PRO A 52 20.27 -4.67 -17.61
N PRO A 53 20.46 -3.56 -18.34
CA PRO A 53 19.69 -2.33 -18.13
C PRO A 53 18.17 -2.53 -18.27
N SER A 54 17.73 -3.46 -19.11
CA SER A 54 16.32 -3.82 -19.29
C SER A 54 15.70 -4.47 -18.03
N ILE A 55 16.44 -5.37 -17.37
CA ILE A 55 15.98 -6.02 -16.13
C ILE A 55 16.01 -5.01 -14.99
N ARG A 56 17.03 -4.16 -14.92
CA ARG A 56 17.11 -3.09 -13.91
C ARG A 56 15.93 -2.15 -13.97
N LYS A 57 15.55 -1.70 -15.18
CA LYS A 57 14.36 -0.87 -15.37
C LYS A 57 13.10 -1.57 -14.85
N SER A 58 12.89 -2.81 -15.25
CA SER A 58 11.72 -3.60 -14.85
C SER A 58 11.65 -3.82 -13.32
N VAL A 59 12.80 -4.02 -12.67
CA VAL A 59 12.87 -4.15 -11.21
C VAL A 59 12.57 -2.81 -10.53
N ASN A 60 13.15 -1.71 -11.00
CA ASN A 60 12.89 -0.38 -10.45
C ASN A 60 11.40 0.00 -10.60
N ASP A 61 10.80 -0.31 -11.75
CA ASP A 61 9.38 -0.09 -12.01
C ASP A 61 8.52 -0.91 -11.01
N LEU A 62 8.88 -2.18 -10.75
CA LEU A 62 8.20 -3.01 -9.74
C LEU A 62 8.39 -2.49 -8.31
N ASP A 63 9.57 -1.96 -7.96
CA ASP A 63 9.84 -1.38 -6.64
C ASP A 63 9.03 -0.09 -6.43
N GLU A 64 8.87 0.73 -7.46
CA GLU A 64 8.01 1.91 -7.42
C GLU A 64 6.54 1.51 -7.25
N ILE A 65 6.07 0.51 -8.01
CA ILE A 65 4.73 -0.05 -7.87
C ILE A 65 4.52 -0.60 -6.46
N CYS A 66 5.50 -1.32 -5.89
CA CYS A 66 5.45 -1.84 -4.52
C CYS A 66 5.31 -0.70 -3.50
N HIS A 67 6.06 0.39 -3.68
CA HIS A 67 5.94 1.55 -2.82
C HIS A 67 4.56 2.22 -2.93
N ASP A 68 4.01 2.33 -4.14
CA ASP A 68 2.66 2.83 -4.35
C ASP A 68 1.58 1.89 -3.81
N MET A 69 1.84 0.57 -3.78
CA MET A 69 0.98 -0.43 -3.14
C MET A 69 0.86 -0.19 -1.65
N MET A 70 1.98 0.03 -0.95
CA MET A 70 1.95 0.30 0.49
C MET A 70 1.18 1.58 0.82
N LYS A 71 1.21 2.58 -0.08
CA LYS A 71 0.34 3.76 0.08
C LYS A 71 -1.13 3.41 -0.08
N CYS A 72 -1.47 2.50 -1.00
CA CYS A 72 -2.84 2.06 -1.20
C CYS A 72 -3.34 1.25 -0.01
N GLU A 73 -2.52 0.36 0.56
CA GLU A 73 -2.84 -0.34 1.82
C GLU A 73 -3.20 0.64 2.94
N HIS A 74 -2.38 1.68 3.13
CA HIS A 74 -2.67 2.70 4.14
C HIS A 74 -3.93 3.53 3.82
N GLN A 75 -4.20 3.81 2.54
CA GLN A 75 -5.44 4.49 2.14
C GLN A 75 -6.67 3.61 2.37
N LEU A 76 -6.56 2.31 2.15
CA LEU A 76 -7.64 1.35 2.40
C LEU A 76 -7.99 1.32 3.89
N GLU A 77 -6.98 1.27 4.77
CA GLU A 77 -7.15 1.36 6.23
C GLU A 77 -7.86 2.66 6.63
N GLN A 78 -7.52 3.79 6.01
CA GLN A 78 -8.21 5.07 6.26
C GLN A 78 -9.68 5.02 5.82
N ILE A 79 -9.96 4.46 4.65
CA ILE A 79 -11.34 4.28 4.14
C ILE A 79 -12.12 3.36 5.08
N GLU A 80 -11.52 2.28 5.56
CA GLU A 80 -12.14 1.36 6.53
C GLU A 80 -12.55 2.09 7.81
N ILE A 81 -11.63 2.88 8.39
CA ILE A 81 -11.90 3.68 9.59
C ILE A 81 -13.04 4.68 9.33
N MET A 82 -13.07 5.32 8.16
CA MET A 82 -14.14 6.25 7.79
C MET A 82 -15.49 5.54 7.66
N ILE A 83 -15.52 4.34 7.07
CA ILE A 83 -16.73 3.52 6.95
C ILE A 83 -17.23 3.12 8.34
N GLN A 84 -16.37 2.60 9.20
CA GLN A 84 -16.74 2.19 10.56
C GLN A 84 -17.26 3.38 11.37
N ARG A 85 -16.61 4.53 11.26
CA ARG A 85 -17.07 5.76 11.91
C ARG A 85 -18.43 6.23 11.39
N ALA A 86 -18.63 6.23 10.08
CA ALA A 86 -19.91 6.62 9.47
C ALA A 86 -21.04 5.67 9.87
N LEU A 87 -20.76 4.37 10.02
CA LEU A 87 -21.70 3.39 10.53
C LEU A 87 -22.08 3.67 12.00
N LEU A 88 -21.11 4.00 12.86
CA LEU A 88 -21.38 4.39 14.25
C LEU A 88 -22.22 5.67 14.33
N GLU A 89 -21.89 6.69 13.54
CA GLU A 89 -22.62 7.96 13.50
C GLU A 89 -24.07 7.80 12.98
N CYS A 90 -24.34 6.82 12.12
CA CYS A 90 -25.70 6.52 11.65
C CYS A 90 -26.58 5.82 12.70
N VAL A 91 -25.99 5.11 13.67
CA VAL A 91 -26.74 4.47 14.77
C VAL A 91 -27.29 5.52 15.76
N ASP A 92 -26.66 6.69 15.86
CA ASP A 92 -27.07 7.79 16.75
C ASP A 92 -28.02 8.82 16.10
N GLY A 93 -28.47 8.58 14.85
CA GLY A 93 -29.41 9.45 14.14
C GLY A 93 -30.82 9.42 14.77
N PRO A 94 -31.57 10.53 14.76
CA PRO A 94 -32.87 10.60 15.42
C PRO A 94 -33.81 9.56 14.82
N THR A 95 -34.38 8.73 15.70
CA THR A 95 -35.43 7.75 15.44
C THR A 95 -36.69 8.44 14.91
N THR A 96 -36.67 8.86 13.65
CA THR A 96 -37.83 9.45 12.97
C THR A 96 -37.84 8.94 11.54
N MET A 97 -38.44 7.79 11.30
CA MET A 97 -39.37 7.54 10.19
C MET A 97 -40.09 6.22 10.50
N SER A 98 -41.34 6.29 10.93
CA SER A 98 -42.52 6.23 10.05
C SER A 98 -42.89 4.77 9.76
N THR A 99 -43.85 4.33 10.56
CA THR A 99 -44.74 3.20 10.32
C THR A 99 -45.30 3.25 8.89
N ASP A 100 -44.82 2.37 8.02
CA ASP A 100 -45.64 1.87 6.92
C ASP A 100 -45.44 0.36 6.80
N MET A 101 -46.31 -0.36 7.52
CA MET A 101 -46.51 -1.78 7.31
C MET A 101 -47.32 -1.95 6.03
N ASN A 102 -46.70 -2.51 4.97
CA ASN A 102 -47.33 -3.41 4.01
C ASN A 102 -46.38 -3.71 2.83
N ASP A 103 -45.56 -4.78 2.96
CA ASP A 103 -45.26 -5.78 1.92
C ASP A 103 -44.07 -6.67 2.41
N PRO A 104 -44.30 -7.95 2.78
CA PRO A 104 -43.27 -8.77 3.41
C PRO A 104 -42.19 -9.31 2.47
N ASN A 105 -42.26 -9.07 1.15
CA ASN A 105 -41.33 -9.70 0.19
C ASN A 105 -40.51 -8.73 -0.69
N LYS A 106 -40.66 -7.41 -0.50
CA LYS A 106 -40.02 -6.39 -1.37
C LYS A 106 -39.11 -5.40 -0.63
N THR A 107 -39.17 -5.37 0.70
CA THR A 107 -38.64 -4.28 1.53
C THR A 107 -37.17 -4.41 1.93
N ASN A 108 -36.55 -5.59 1.82
CA ASN A 108 -35.19 -5.81 2.31
C ASN A 108 -34.07 -5.31 1.40
N THR A 109 -34.35 -5.01 0.13
CA THR A 109 -33.35 -4.51 -0.82
C THR A 109 -33.43 -2.98 -0.96
N GLU A 110 -34.65 -2.43 -0.97
CA GLU A 110 -34.89 -0.99 -1.05
C GLU A 110 -34.41 -0.25 0.22
N SER A 111 -34.58 -0.84 1.42
CA SER A 111 -34.10 -0.24 2.68
C SER A 111 -32.57 -0.17 2.79
N LYS A 112 -31.85 -1.16 2.23
CA LYS A 112 -30.38 -1.21 2.24
C LYS A 112 -29.77 -0.15 1.34
N ASP A 113 -30.35 0.04 0.16
CA ASP A 113 -29.92 1.07 -0.79
C ASP A 113 -30.20 2.47 -0.22
N GLU A 114 -31.28 2.64 0.56
CA GLU A 114 -31.59 3.91 1.24
C GLU A 114 -30.58 4.26 2.33
N ILE A 115 -30.20 3.31 3.19
CA ILE A 115 -29.19 3.53 4.24
C ILE A 115 -27.81 3.79 3.64
N GLN A 116 -27.42 3.06 2.57
CA GLN A 116 -26.19 3.35 1.85
C GLN A 116 -26.22 4.76 1.22
N LYS A 117 -27.34 5.13 0.58
CA LYS A 117 -27.51 6.48 0.03
C LYS A 117 -27.45 7.53 1.14
N GLN A 118 -28.02 7.25 2.32
CA GLN A 118 -27.99 8.15 3.47
C GLN A 118 -26.56 8.33 4.00
N ILE A 119 -25.78 7.24 4.15
CA ILE A 119 -24.37 7.28 4.54
C ILE A 119 -23.56 8.09 3.53
N PHE A 120 -23.75 7.88 2.22
CA PHE A 120 -23.05 8.63 1.19
C PHE A 120 -23.55 10.07 1.00
N GLN A 121 -24.79 10.37 1.37
CA GLN A 121 -25.32 11.74 1.43
C GLN A 121 -24.73 12.50 2.62
N GLN A 122 -24.59 11.84 3.77
CA GLN A 122 -23.98 12.42 4.97
C GLN A 122 -22.45 12.53 4.84
N ASN A 123 -21.81 11.59 4.13
CA ASN A 123 -20.37 11.53 3.92
C ASN A 123 -20.02 11.49 2.41
N PRO A 124 -20.17 12.61 1.67
CA PRO A 124 -19.88 12.66 0.24
C PRO A 124 -18.40 12.44 -0.08
N GLU A 125 -17.50 12.81 0.83
CA GLU A 125 -16.05 12.57 0.68
C GLU A 125 -15.73 11.07 0.69
N LEU A 126 -16.43 10.25 1.49
CA LEU A 126 -16.22 8.80 1.52
C LEU A 126 -16.49 8.15 0.15
N ARG A 127 -17.59 8.54 -0.51
CA ARG A 127 -17.92 8.04 -1.85
C ARG A 127 -16.86 8.41 -2.88
N LYS A 128 -16.36 9.64 -2.79
CA LYS A 128 -15.33 10.17 -3.68
C LYS A 128 -13.98 9.48 -3.45
N ASP A 129 -13.60 9.25 -2.19
CA ASP A 129 -12.36 8.57 -1.82
C ASP A 129 -12.36 7.11 -2.26
N ILE A 130 -13.48 6.39 -2.08
CA ILE A 130 -13.66 5.03 -2.62
C ILE A 130 -13.50 5.01 -4.15
N GLY A 131 -14.13 5.97 -4.86
CA GLY A 131 -14.02 6.07 -6.32
C GLY A 131 -12.60 6.37 -6.81
N PHE A 132 -11.90 7.28 -6.13
CA PHE A 132 -10.49 7.57 -6.42
C PHE A 132 -9.59 6.38 -6.12
N PHE A 133 -9.84 5.69 -5.02
CA PHE A 133 -9.09 4.52 -4.62
C PHE A 133 -9.25 3.36 -5.61
N SER A 134 -10.48 3.05 -6.04
CA SER A 134 -10.76 2.07 -7.11
C SER A 134 -10.02 2.42 -8.40
N THR A 135 -10.11 3.67 -8.86
CA THR A 135 -9.38 4.14 -10.06
C THR A 135 -7.85 3.99 -9.91
N ARG A 136 -7.34 4.15 -8.69
CA ARG A 136 -5.90 4.01 -8.40
C ARG A 136 -5.46 2.54 -8.43
N LEU A 137 -6.28 1.61 -7.93
CA LEU A 137 -6.03 0.18 -8.04
C LEU A 137 -6.02 -0.29 -9.50
N ASP A 138 -6.95 0.19 -10.33
CA ASP A 138 -6.97 -0.11 -11.77
C ASP A 138 -5.69 0.38 -12.47
N ARG A 139 -5.25 1.59 -12.14
CA ARG A 139 -3.98 2.14 -12.65
C ARG A 139 -2.79 1.30 -12.20
N LEU A 140 -2.78 0.80 -10.97
CA LEU A 140 -1.72 -0.09 -10.48
C LEU A 140 -1.72 -1.42 -11.22
N ALA A 141 -2.89 -2.03 -11.44
CA ALA A 141 -3.03 -3.25 -12.24
C ALA A 141 -2.46 -3.04 -13.65
N ALA A 142 -2.87 -1.97 -14.34
CA ALA A 142 -2.38 -1.64 -15.67
C ALA A 142 -0.86 -1.39 -15.69
N ARG A 143 -0.30 -0.72 -14.67
CA ARG A 143 1.15 -0.53 -14.53
C ARG A 143 1.88 -1.86 -14.34
N ILE A 144 1.38 -2.76 -13.50
CA ILE A 144 1.94 -4.09 -13.28
C ILE A 144 1.99 -4.88 -14.58
N ASP A 145 0.89 -4.88 -15.34
CA ASP A 145 0.80 -5.59 -16.62
C ASP A 145 1.76 -5.04 -17.67
N SER A 146 2.02 -3.72 -17.64
CA SER A 146 2.96 -3.07 -18.55
C SER A 146 4.43 -3.43 -18.29
N VAL A 147 4.77 -4.00 -17.12
CA VAL A 147 6.15 -4.40 -16.80
C VAL A 147 6.55 -5.64 -17.61
N LEU A 148 7.62 -5.45 -18.40
CA LEU A 148 8.26 -6.49 -19.19
C LEU A 148 8.94 -7.52 -18.28
N SER A 149 8.35 -8.73 -18.17
CA SER A 149 8.85 -9.79 -17.28
C SER A 149 9.44 -11.00 -18.01
N TYR A 150 9.48 -11.00 -19.34
CA TYR A 150 9.80 -12.18 -20.16
C TYR A 150 11.27 -12.63 -20.08
N LEU A 151 12.15 -11.82 -19.49
CA LEU A 151 13.60 -12.04 -19.48
C LEU A 151 14.13 -12.59 -18.16
N ASP A 152 13.33 -12.60 -17.09
CA ASP A 152 13.81 -12.91 -15.75
C ASP A 152 12.71 -13.51 -14.87
N ASP A 153 12.96 -14.71 -14.34
CA ASP A 153 12.00 -15.44 -13.52
C ASP A 153 11.68 -14.74 -12.19
N GLU A 154 12.61 -13.96 -11.64
CA GLU A 154 12.40 -13.20 -10.40
C GLU A 154 11.45 -12.02 -10.66
N VAL A 155 11.66 -11.28 -11.76
CA VAL A 155 10.75 -10.21 -12.20
C VAL A 155 9.35 -10.77 -12.44
N LYS A 156 9.25 -11.94 -13.08
CA LYS A 156 7.98 -12.63 -13.32
C LYS A 156 7.27 -13.03 -12.02
N MET A 157 8.01 -13.58 -11.06
CA MET A 157 7.49 -13.95 -9.75
C MET A 157 7.01 -12.72 -8.97
N ARG A 158 7.82 -11.65 -8.88
CA ARG A 158 7.44 -10.40 -8.19
C ARG A 158 6.23 -9.73 -8.83
N ARG A 159 6.18 -9.68 -10.17
CA ARG A 159 5.02 -9.14 -10.90
C ARG A 159 3.75 -9.90 -10.55
N LYS A 160 3.83 -11.24 -10.47
CA LYS A 160 2.69 -12.08 -10.07
C LYS A 160 2.27 -11.82 -8.62
N GLN A 161 3.22 -11.67 -7.70
CA GLN A 161 2.93 -11.33 -6.30
C GLN A 161 2.20 -9.99 -6.18
N LEU A 162 2.68 -8.97 -6.88
CA LEU A 162 2.04 -7.64 -6.87
C LEU A 162 0.66 -7.66 -7.54
N SER A 163 0.49 -8.41 -8.63
CA SER A 163 -0.81 -8.60 -9.28
C SER A 163 -1.82 -9.24 -8.32
N ASN A 164 -1.44 -10.32 -7.64
CA ASN A 164 -2.27 -10.94 -6.63
C ASN A 164 -2.62 -9.97 -5.49
N LYS A 165 -1.66 -9.14 -5.06
CA LYS A 165 -1.89 -8.17 -3.99
C LYS A 165 -2.88 -7.08 -4.38
N VAL A 166 -2.87 -6.61 -5.64
CA VAL A 166 -3.90 -5.68 -6.13
C VAL A 166 -5.29 -6.31 -6.07
N VAL A 167 -5.41 -7.58 -6.50
CA VAL A 167 -6.69 -8.29 -6.47
C VAL A 167 -7.21 -8.40 -5.04
N GLU A 168 -6.34 -8.73 -4.07
CA GLU A 168 -6.70 -8.76 -2.65
C GLU A 168 -7.22 -7.40 -2.16
N LEU A 169 -6.57 -6.30 -2.52
CA LEU A 169 -7.02 -4.95 -2.15
C LEU A 169 -8.35 -4.55 -2.83
N MET A 170 -8.59 -5.01 -4.05
CA MET A 170 -9.88 -4.81 -4.73
C MET A 170 -10.99 -5.60 -4.03
N GLU A 171 -10.73 -6.86 -3.67
CA GLU A 171 -11.67 -7.70 -2.92
C GLU A 171 -11.98 -7.12 -1.53
N GLU A 172 -10.97 -6.60 -0.82
CA GLU A 172 -11.18 -5.92 0.46
C GLU A 172 -12.02 -4.66 0.32
N LEU A 173 -11.80 -3.85 -0.72
CA LEU A 173 -12.65 -2.70 -1.04
C LEU A 173 -14.10 -3.10 -1.31
N ASP A 174 -14.30 -4.13 -2.14
CA ASP A 174 -15.63 -4.66 -2.46
C ASP A 174 -16.33 -5.21 -1.21
N ASN A 175 -15.59 -5.90 -0.33
CA ASN A 175 -16.09 -6.39 0.94
C ASN A 175 -16.52 -5.25 1.87
N MET A 176 -15.78 -4.14 1.94
CA MET A 176 -16.18 -2.97 2.71
C MET A 176 -17.44 -2.31 2.15
N ILE A 177 -17.59 -2.26 0.82
CA ILE A 177 -18.80 -1.77 0.16
C ILE A 177 -19.98 -2.72 0.47
N ALA A 178 -19.74 -4.04 0.46
CA ALA A 178 -20.76 -5.03 0.83
C ALA A 178 -21.09 -4.99 2.34
N MET A 179 -20.14 -4.62 3.21
CA MET A 179 -20.39 -4.38 4.62
C MET A 179 -21.36 -3.21 4.82
N LEU A 180 -21.20 -2.12 4.06
CA LEU A 180 -22.19 -1.04 4.03
C LEU A 180 -23.59 -1.54 3.62
N HIS A 181 -23.68 -2.53 2.72
CA HIS A 181 -24.96 -3.15 2.35
C HIS A 181 -25.56 -4.06 3.43
N SER A 182 -24.75 -4.61 4.32
CA SER A 182 -25.16 -5.62 5.31
C SER A 182 -25.30 -5.09 6.74
N ALA A 183 -24.59 -4.01 7.10
CA ALA A 183 -24.71 -3.32 8.39
C ALA A 183 -26.05 -2.58 8.58
N SER A 184 -26.90 -2.60 7.56
CA SER A 184 -28.27 -2.06 7.53
C SER A 184 -29.33 -3.03 8.13
N ARG A 185 -28.93 -4.00 8.96
CA ARG A 185 -29.81 -4.95 9.67
C ARG A 185 -29.82 -4.69 11.16
#